data_AF-A0A800AKA3-F1
#
_entry.id   AF-A0A800AKA3-F1
#
_cell.length_a   1.000
_cell.length_b   1.000
_cell.length_c   1.000
_cell.angle_alpha   90.00
_cell.angle_beta   90.00
_cell.angle_gamma   90.00
#
_symmetry.space_group_name_H-M   'P 1'
#
loop_
_entity.id
_entity.type
_entity.pdbx_description
1 polymer ?
#
loop_
_entity_poly.entity_id
_entity_poly.type
_entity_poly.pdbx_seq_one_letter_code
_entity_poly.pdbx_strand_id
1 'polypeptide(L)' 'MLGGLGPTELIIIFLIVLVLFGARRIPDIAKGLGKGIKDFKSALQEDSDDNSRSESKTESQQSETTKNA' A
#
# COMPACT_ATOMS: atom_id res chain seq x y z
N MET A 1 -35.92 6.55 -0.50
CA MET A 1 -35.77 5.34 0.34
C MET A 1 -35.21 4.19 -0.51
N LEU A 2 -34.03 4.37 -1.07
CA LEU A 2 -33.25 3.38 -1.83
C LEU A 2 -31.85 4.00 -2.03
N GLY A 3 -31.17 4.29 -0.93
CA GLY A 3 -29.83 4.87 -0.93
C GLY A 3 -28.89 3.79 -0.45
N GLY A 4 -27.91 3.41 -1.28
CA GLY A 4 -26.92 2.39 -0.96
C GLY A 4 -26.21 2.66 0.37
N LEU A 5 -25.59 1.61 0.91
CA LEU A 5 -24.82 1.64 2.16
C LEU A 5 -24.08 2.97 2.30
N GLY A 6 -24.61 3.83 3.17
CA GLY A 6 -24.05 5.14 3.40
C GLY A 6 -22.72 5.02 4.15
N PRO A 7 -21.91 6.09 4.17
CA PRO A 7 -20.71 6.14 4.99
C PRO A 7 -21.01 5.80 6.47
N THR A 8 -22.18 6.20 6.97
CA THR A 8 -22.65 5.91 8.32
C THR A 8 -22.90 4.43 8.57
N GLU A 9 -23.63 3.75 7.68
CA GLU A 9 -23.87 2.30 7.78
C GLU A 9 -22.56 1.50 7.70
N LEU A 10 -21.64 1.91 6.82
CA LEU A 10 -20.31 1.29 6.72
C LEU A 10 -19.52 1.41 8.02
N ILE A 11 -19.56 2.58 8.67
CA ILE A 11 -18.92 2.79 9.98
C ILE A 11 -19.52 1.88 11.04
N ILE A 12 -20.84 1.72 11.08
CA ILE A 12 -21.52 0.83 12.05
C ILE A 12 -21.09 -0.62 11.83
N ILE A 13 -21.09 -1.09 10.58
CA ILE A 13 -20.64 -2.45 10.23
C ILE A 13 -19.18 -2.63 10.62
N PHE A 14 -18.32 -1.66 10.30
CA PHE A 14 -16.90 -1.71 10.67
C PHE A 14 -16.70 -1.77 12.19
N LEU A 15 -17.52 -1.04 12.96
CA LEU A 15 -17.48 -1.07 14.42
C LEU A 15 -17.84 -2.47 14.95
N ILE A 16 -18.87 -3.11 14.39
CA ILE A 16 -19.26 -4.47 14.76
C ILE A 16 -18.12 -5.46 14.46
N VAL A 17 -17.52 -5.36 13.27
CA VAL A 17 -16.37 -6.19 12.88
C VAL A 17 -15.19 -5.96 13.84
N LEU A 18 -14.91 -4.72 14.22
CA LEU A 18 -13.86 -4.37 15.19
C LEU A 18 -14.12 -4.96 16.57
N VAL A 19 -15.37 -5.07 17.01
CA VAL A 19 -15.71 -5.71 18.30
C VAL A 19 -15.53 -7.22 18.23
N LEU A 20 -15.95 -7.86 17.14
CA LEU A 20 -15.86 -9.32 16.97
C LEU A 20 -14.42 -9.80 16.79
N PHE A 21 -13.65 -9.12 15.94
CA PHE A 21 -12.27 -9.51 15.60
C PHE A 21 -11.22 -8.77 16.44
N GLY A 22 -11.57 -7.63 17.04
CA GLY A 22 -10.66 -6.76 17.76
C GLY A 22 -9.89 -5.81 16.83
N ALA A 23 -9.67 -4.57 17.29
CA ALA A 23 -8.91 -3.56 16.56
C ALA A 23 -7.46 -3.95 16.22
N ARG A 24 -6.90 -4.92 16.96
CA ARG A 24 -5.55 -5.45 16.74
C ARG A 24 -5.45 -6.35 15.51
N ARG A 25 -6.52 -7.07 15.14
CA ARG A 25 -6.47 -8.07 14.06
C ARG A 25 -6.52 -7.44 12.66
N ILE A 26 -7.24 -6.33 12.49
CA ILE A 26 -7.32 -5.59 11.22
C ILE A 26 -5.93 -5.19 10.68
N PRO A 27 -5.04 -4.51 11.44
CA PRO A 27 -3.73 -4.12 10.94
C PRO A 27 -2.81 -5.31 10.67
N ASP A 28 -2.93 -6.40 11.44
CA ASP A 28 -2.14 -7.61 11.21
C ASP A 28 -2.50 -8.27 9.87
N ILE A 29 -3.80 -8.39 9.58
CA ILE A 29 -4.29 -8.92 8.29
C ILE A 29 -3.93 -7.97 7.15
N ALA A 30 -4.12 -6.65 7.34
CA ALA A 30 -3.78 -5.64 6.33
C ALA A 30 -2.29 -5.63 5.99
N LYS A 31 -1.40 -5.81 6.97
CA LYS A 31 0.05 -5.95 6.73
C LYS A 31 0.37 -7.20 5.91
N GLY A 32 -0.23 -8.34 6.23
CA GLY A 32 -0.05 -9.59 5.48
C GLY A 32 -0.53 -9.48 4.04
N LEU A 33 -1.77 -9.01 3.85
CA LEU A 33 -2.37 -8.79 2.53
C LEU A 33 -1.62 -7.72 1.73
N GLY A 34 -1.25 -6.61 2.37
CA GLY A 34 -0.51 -5.52 1.72
C GLY A 34 0.86 -5.95 1.24
N LYS A 35 1.57 -6.76 2.02
CA LYS A 35 2.84 -7.36 1.58
C LYS A 35 2.63 -8.32 0.41
N GLY A 36 1.63 -9.20 0.48
CA GLY A 36 1.31 -10.12 -0.61
C GLY A 36 0.93 -9.41 -1.91
N ILE A 37 0.11 -8.37 -1.84
CA ILE A 37 -0.26 -7.55 -3.00
C ILE A 37 0.96 -6.82 -3.56
N LYS A 38 1.84 -6.28 -2.70
CA LYS A 38 3.07 -5.62 -3.13
C LYS A 38 3.99 -6.59 -3.86
N ASP A 39 4.27 -7.74 -3.26
CA ASP A 39 5.16 -8.76 -3.83
C ASP A 39 4.57 -9.30 -5.15
N PHE A 40 3.24 -9.51 -5.21
CA PHE A 40 2.53 -9.91 -6.42
C PHE A 40 2.63 -8.85 -7.53
N LYS A 41 2.44 -7.57 -7.19
CA LYS A 41 2.58 -6.47 -8.14
C LYS A 41 4.02 -6.36 -8.64
N SER A 42 5.01 -6.49 -7.76
CA SER A 42 6.43 -6.45 -8.13
C SER A 42 6.81 -7.59 -9.08
N ALA A 43 6.32 -8.81 -8.85
CA ALA A 43 6.55 -9.94 -9.76
C ALA A 43 5.93 -9.71 -11.14
N LEU A 44 4.67 -9.26 -11.19
CA LEU A 44 4.00 -8.89 -12.45
C LEU A 44 4.72 -7.77 -13.20
N GLN A 45 5.30 -6.83 -12.46
CA GLN A 45 6.01 -5.70 -13.04
C GLN A 45 7.40 -6.09 -13.52
N GLU A 46 8.11 -6.98 -12.82
CA GLU A 46 9.41 -7.53 -13.26
C GLU A 46 9.28 -8.36 -14.54
N ASP A 47 8.18 -9.11 -14.69
CA ASP A 47 7.86 -9.84 -15.93
C ASP A 47 7.47 -8.87 -17.09
N SER A 48 6.97 -7.68 -16.76
CA SER A 48 6.62 -6.64 -17.75
C SER A 48 7.80 -5.71 -18.08
N ASP A 49 8.72 -5.50 -17.15
CA ASP A 49 9.84 -4.56 -17.21
C ASP A 49 11.10 -5.12 -17.87
N ASP A 50 11.12 -6.39 -18.30
CA ASP A 50 12.15 -6.87 -19.25
C ASP A 50 12.02 -6.18 -20.63
N ASN A 51 11.01 -5.31 -20.81
CA ASN A 51 10.89 -4.35 -21.92
C ASN A 51 10.94 -2.86 -21.49
N SER A 52 11.14 -2.55 -20.20
CA SER A 52 11.13 -1.16 -19.70
C SER A 52 11.97 -0.91 -18.44
N ARG A 53 13.14 -1.55 -18.30
CA ARG A 53 14.15 -1.12 -17.32
C ARG A 53 14.79 0.20 -17.75
N SER A 54 14.21 1.33 -17.35
CA SER A 54 14.96 2.53 -16.96
C SER A 54 14.00 3.66 -16.63
N GLU A 55 13.47 3.71 -15.41
CA GLU A 55 13.25 5.02 -14.75
C GLU A 55 13.00 4.81 -13.25
N SER A 56 13.61 5.67 -12.44
CA SER A 56 13.46 5.76 -10.98
C SER A 56 14.32 4.83 -10.10
N LYS A 57 15.64 4.86 -10.34
CA LYS A 57 16.65 4.80 -9.25
C LYS A 57 17.61 5.98 -9.37
N THR A 58 17.12 7.21 -9.20
CA THR A 58 17.97 8.39 -8.99
C THR A 58 17.24 9.35 -8.06
N GLU A 59 18.00 10.00 -7.17
CA GLU A 59 17.60 10.79 -5.98
C GLU A 59 17.47 9.92 -4.72
N SER A 60 18.42 9.88 -3.78
CA SER A 60 19.24 10.97 -3.26
C SER A 60 20.56 10.40 -2.71
N GLN A 61 21.72 10.79 -3.26
CA GLN A 61 23.05 10.71 -2.64
C GLN A 61 24.13 11.34 -3.57
N GLN A 62 23.96 12.61 -3.96
CA GLN A 62 25.07 13.39 -4.54
C GLN A 62 24.80 14.90 -4.37
N SER A 63 24.99 15.40 -3.16
CA SER A 63 25.10 16.85 -2.93
C SER A 63 26.03 17.10 -1.74
N GLU A 64 27.31 16.72 -1.86
CA GLU A 64 28.31 17.13 -0.85
C GLU A 64 29.79 17.06 -1.28
N THR A 65 30.15 17.27 -2.56
CA THR A 65 31.59 17.37 -2.93
C THR A 65 31.85 18.18 -4.21
N THR A 66 31.43 19.46 -4.32
CA THR A 66 32.05 20.41 -5.28
C THR A 66 31.68 21.88 -5.01
N LYS A 67 32.11 22.46 -3.88
CA LYS A 67 32.08 23.93 -3.70
C LYS A 67 33.39 24.58 -3.22
N ASN A 68 34.48 23.83 -3.08
CA ASN A 68 35.79 24.38 -2.72
C ASN A 68 36.87 23.91 -3.70
N ALA A 69 37.03 24.64 -4.81
CA ALA A 69 38.27 24.73 -5.59
C ALA A 69 38.21 25.98 -6.46
#